data_AF-A0A3A0BFD2-F1
#
_entry.id   AF-A0A3A0BFD2-F1
#
_cell.length_a   1.000
_cell.length_b   1.000
_cell.length_c   1.000
_cell.angle_alpha   90.00
_cell.angle_beta   90.00
_cell.angle_gamma   90.00
#
_symmetry.space_group_name_H-M   'P 1'
#
loop_
_entity.id
_entity.type
_entity.pdbx_description
1 polymer ?
#
loop_
_entity_poly.entity_id
_entity_poly.type
_entity_poly.pdbx_seq_one_letter_code
_entity_poly.pdbx_strand_id
1 'polypeptide(L)'
;MPPKEKIKAYEEIARLFGISNESAKYLLNHVQKSFKVERPPHKLILEFVEKQNYGFKPAPYDIASAMKESGIWDYALNPPPPAPEDEEDIYK
;
A
#
# COMPACT_ATOMS: atom_id res chain seq x y z
N MET A 1 32.23 6.81 1.19
CA MET A 1 30.80 6.83 0.82
C MET A 1 30.07 7.56 1.93
N PRO A 2 29.29 8.62 1.65
CA PRO A 2 28.43 9.17 2.69
C PRO A 2 27.46 8.06 3.13
N PRO A 3 27.04 8.03 4.40
CA PRO A 3 25.99 7.10 4.82
C PRO A 3 24.81 7.32 3.87
N LYS A 4 24.32 6.25 3.22
CA LYS A 4 23.03 6.30 2.54
C LYS A 4 22.06 6.84 3.58
N GLU A 5 21.63 8.09 3.43
CA GLU A 5 20.58 8.64 4.27
C GLU A 5 19.48 7.59 4.29
N LYS A 6 19.04 7.20 5.49
CA LYS A 6 17.98 6.20 5.63
C LYS A 6 16.71 6.84 5.09
N ILE A 7 16.52 6.80 3.77
CA ILE A 7 15.33 7.29 3.08
C ILE A 7 14.16 6.59 3.75
N LYS A 8 13.22 7.39 4.25
CA LYS A 8 12.07 6.83 4.97
C LYS A 8 11.17 6.17 3.95
N ALA A 9 10.51 5.07 4.35
CA ALA A 9 9.70 4.29 3.43
C ALA A 9 8.64 5.12 2.69
N TYR A 10 8.04 6.12 3.36
CA TYR A 10 7.05 7.01 2.73
C TYR A 10 7.66 7.97 1.69
N GLU A 11 8.93 8.37 1.84
CA GLU A 11 9.61 9.27 0.89
C GLU A 11 9.87 8.53 -0.42
N GLU A 12 10.25 7.26 -0.31
CA GLU A 12 10.48 6.42 -1.49
C GLU A 12 9.18 6.05 -2.19
N ILE A 13 8.12 5.72 -1.44
CA ILE A 13 6.77 5.53 -2.01
C ILE A 13 6.29 6.80 -2.73
N ALA A 14 6.50 7.97 -2.13
CA ALA A 14 6.16 9.25 -2.75
C ALA A 14 6.89 9.45 -4.08
N ARG A 15 8.19 9.13 -4.12
CA ARG A 15 9.04 9.16 -5.32
C ARG A 15 8.58 8.18 -6.40
N LEU A 16 8.30 6.92 -6.02
CA LEU A 16 7.90 5.85 -6.94
C LEU A 16 6.60 6.16 -7.67
N PHE A 17 5.63 6.76 -6.98
CA PHE A 17 4.31 7.03 -7.53
C PHE A 17 4.08 8.49 -7.94
N GLY A 18 5.08 9.37 -7.75
CA GLY A 18 4.93 10.81 -8.03
C GLY A 18 3.84 11.48 -7.18
N ILE A 19 3.67 11.06 -5.91
CA ILE A 19 2.65 11.58 -4.99
C ILE A 19 3.27 12.36 -3.84
N SER A 20 2.45 13.06 -3.06
CA SER A 20 2.92 13.76 -1.86
C SER A 20 3.38 12.78 -0.75
N ASN A 21 4.29 13.24 0.11
CA ASN A 21 4.70 12.48 1.30
C ASN A 21 3.52 12.12 2.20
N GLU A 22 2.51 12.99 2.32
CA GLU A 22 1.31 12.70 3.11
C GLU A 22 0.46 11.60 2.48
N SER A 23 0.29 11.63 1.16
CA SER A 23 -0.38 10.55 0.42
C SER A 23 0.36 9.22 0.54
N ALA A 24 1.69 9.23 0.55
CA ALA A 24 2.50 8.04 0.74
C ALA A 24 2.41 7.48 2.17
N LYS A 25 2.43 8.33 3.20
CA LYS A 25 2.16 7.92 4.59
C LYS A 25 0.76 7.32 4.72
N TYR A 26 -0.23 7.96 4.10
CA TYR A 26 -1.61 7.45 4.07
C TYR A 26 -1.65 6.04 3.48
N LEU A 27 -1.02 5.82 2.32
CA LEU A 27 -0.94 4.52 1.65
C LEU A 27 -0.36 3.46 2.60
N LEU A 28 0.85 3.68 3.12
CA LEU A 28 1.54 2.73 4.00
C LEU A 28 0.71 2.38 5.25
N ASN A 29 0.14 3.39 5.91
CA ASN A 29 -0.71 3.18 7.08
C ASN A 29 -1.98 2.36 6.74
N HIS A 30 -2.57 2.57 5.57
CA HIS A 30 -3.76 1.83 5.16
C HIS A 30 -3.43 0.40 4.74
N VAL A 31 -2.28 0.15 4.10
CA VAL A 31 -1.80 -1.22 3.85
C VAL A 31 -1.65 -1.98 5.17
N GLN A 32 -1.05 -1.35 6.19
CA GLN A 32 -0.96 -1.97 7.53
C GLN A 32 -2.33 -2.27 8.14
N LYS A 33 -3.28 -1.32 8.03
CA LYS A 33 -4.64 -1.49 8.55
C LYS A 33 -5.48 -2.52 7.79
N SER A 34 -5.07 -2.91 6.59
CA SER A 34 -5.71 -4.01 5.85
C SER A 34 -5.52 -5.36 6.55
N PHE A 35 -4.52 -5.52 7.44
CA PHE A 35 -4.31 -6.76 8.20
C PHE A 35 -5.03 -6.72 9.56
N LYS A 36 -5.67 -7.84 9.92
CA LYS A 36 -6.48 -7.99 11.15
C LYS A 36 -5.66 -8.02 12.43
N VAL A 37 -4.61 -8.84 12.43
CA VAL A 37 -3.89 -9.23 13.65
C VAL A 37 -2.51 -8.62 13.67
N GLU A 38 -1.69 -8.95 12.68
CA GLU A 38 -0.29 -8.55 12.63
C GLU A 38 -0.03 -7.64 11.43
N ARG A 39 0.64 -6.51 11.67
CA ARG A 39 0.82 -5.46 10.66
C ARG A 39 2.23 -5.51 10.07
N PRO A 40 2.38 -5.52 8.74
CA PRO A 40 3.71 -5.55 8.13
C PRO A 40 4.47 -4.25 8.41
N PRO A 41 5.80 -4.29 8.63
CA PRO A 41 6.61 -3.08 8.74
C PRO A 41 6.59 -2.27 7.44
N HIS A 42 6.61 -0.93 7.52
CA HIS A 42 6.64 -0.07 6.33
C HIS A 42 7.79 -0.37 5.36
N LYS A 43 8.94 -0.77 5.90
CA LYS A 43 10.11 -1.18 5.10
C LYS A 43 9.81 -2.41 4.24
N LEU A 44 9.10 -3.39 4.80
CA LEU A 44 8.71 -4.60 4.07
C LEU A 44 7.70 -4.28 2.96
N ILE A 45 6.75 -3.38 3.24
CA ILE A 45 5.77 -2.90 2.24
C ILE A 45 6.50 -2.20 1.08
N LEU A 46 7.46 -1.32 1.39
CA LEU A 46 8.27 -0.67 0.36
C LEU A 46 9.02 -1.69 -0.50
N GLU A 47 9.78 -2.60 0.13
CA GLU A 47 10.56 -3.62 -0.58
C GLU A 47 9.68 -4.51 -1.48
N PHE A 48 8.44 -4.77 -1.07
CA PHE A 48 7.47 -5.47 -1.90
C PHE A 48 7.03 -4.63 -3.09
N VAL A 49 6.62 -3.39 -2.86
CA VAL A 49 6.14 -2.46 -3.89
C VAL A 49 7.21 -2.20 -4.96
N GLU A 50 8.47 -2.01 -4.56
CA GLU A 50 9.61 -1.84 -5.46
C GLU A 50 9.77 -3.02 -6.44
N LYS A 51 9.51 -4.24 -5.97
CA LYS A 51 9.62 -5.47 -6.79
C LYS A 51 8.45 -5.66 -7.75
N GLN A 52 7.26 -5.18 -7.39
CA GLN A 52 6.07 -5.35 -8.23
C GLN A 52 6.06 -4.40 -9.45
N ASN A 53 6.86 -3.34 -9.44
CA ASN A 53 6.99 -2.38 -10.54
C ASN A 53 5.64 -1.88 -11.08
N TYR A 54 4.75 -1.48 -10.16
CA TYR A 54 3.42 -0.99 -10.51
C TYR A 54 3.47 0.20 -11.48
N GLY A 55 2.66 0.17 -12.54
CA GLY A 55 2.55 1.28 -13.50
C GLY A 55 1.76 2.48 -12.98
N PHE A 56 0.98 2.30 -11.90
CA PHE A 56 0.21 3.34 -11.22
C PHE A 56 0.12 3.05 -9.72
N LYS A 57 -0.26 4.03 -8.91
CA LYS A 57 -0.42 3.85 -7.46
C LYS A 57 -1.59 2.88 -7.18
N PRO A 58 -1.33 1.67 -6.64
CA PRO A 58 -2.39 0.71 -6.33
C PRO A 58 -3.17 1.12 -5.08
N ALA A 59 -4.34 0.53 -4.87
CA ALA A 59 -5.08 0.75 -3.63
C ALA A 59 -4.36 0.06 -2.44
N PRO A 60 -4.52 0.57 -1.20
CA PRO A 60 -3.87 -0.04 -0.04
C PRO A 60 -4.29 -1.50 0.20
N TYR A 61 -5.54 -1.86 -0.12
CA TYR A 61 -6.03 -3.23 0.01
C TYR A 61 -5.35 -4.17 -1.00
N ASP A 62 -5.19 -3.73 -2.25
CA ASP A 62 -4.58 -4.53 -3.31
C ASP A 62 -3.12 -4.88 -2.99
N ILE A 63 -2.35 -3.92 -2.43
CA ILE A 63 -0.99 -4.19 -1.94
C ILE A 63 -1.03 -5.27 -0.85
N ALA A 64 -1.94 -5.14 0.11
CA ALA A 64 -2.06 -6.08 1.22
C ALA A 64 -2.46 -7.50 0.75
N SER A 65 -3.40 -7.59 -0.20
CA SER A 65 -3.79 -8.86 -0.84
C SER A 65 -2.61 -9.50 -1.55
N ALA A 66 -1.90 -8.73 -2.38
CA ALA A 66 -0.73 -9.23 -3.10
C ALA A 66 0.41 -9.66 -2.17
N MET A 67 0.65 -8.96 -1.06
CA MET A 67 1.62 -9.36 -0.03
C MET A 67 1.24 -10.69 0.64
N LYS A 68 -0.05 -10.91 0.89
CA LYS A 68 -0.54 -12.17 1.46
C LYS A 68 -0.43 -13.32 0.44
N GLU A 69 -0.93 -13.10 -0.78
CA GLU A 69 -0.92 -14.09 -1.87
C GLU A 69 0.50 -14.53 -2.25
N SER A 70 1.47 -13.63 -2.15
CA SER A 70 2.89 -13.93 -2.36
C SER A 70 3.60 -14.57 -1.16
N GLY A 71 2.91 -14.75 -0.03
CA GLY A 71 3.47 -15.30 1.20
C GLY A 71 4.48 -14.37 1.91
N ILE A 72 4.62 -13.12 1.48
CA ILE A 72 5.51 -12.14 2.11
C ILE A 72 4.99 -11.71 3.48
N TRP A 73 3.67 -11.66 3.64
CA TRP A 73 3.02 -11.41 4.94
C TRP A 73 1.70 -12.19 5.04
N ASP A 74 1.79 -13.44 5.46
CA ASP A 74 0.65 -14.37 5.52
C ASP A 74 -0.18 -14.20 6.79
N TYR A 75 -0.86 -13.06 6.90
CA TYR A 75 -1.84 -12.78 7.96
C TYR A 75 -3.21 -12.48 7.38
N ALA A 76 -4.26 -12.75 8.18
CA ALA A 76 -5.63 -12.52 7.76
C ALA A 76 -5.90 -11.04 7.44
N LEU A 77 -6.57 -10.79 6.32
CA LEU A 77 -7.01 -9.46 5.90
C LEU A 77 -8.37 -9.10 6.49
N ASN A 78 -8.59 -7.81 6.69
CA ASN A 78 -9.90 -7.21 6.84
C ASN A 78 -10.71 -7.43 5.54
N PRO A 79 -12.05 -7.37 5.60
CA PRO A 79 -12.84 -7.30 4.38
C PRO A 79 -12.37 -6.11 3.53
N PRO A 80 -12.42 -6.22 2.19
CA PRO A 80 -12.12 -5.08 1.33
C PRO A 80 -13.04 -3.91 1.69
N PRO A 81 -12.57 -2.67 1.55
CA PRO A 81 -13.46 -1.52 1.66
C PRO A 81 -14.63 -1.69 0.68
N PRO A 82 -15.85 -1.24 1.04
CA PRO A 82 -16.97 -1.29 0.12
C PRO A 82 -16.57 -0.59 -1.17
N ALA A 83 -16.88 -1.22 -2.31
CA ALA A 83 -16.79 -0.54 -3.58
C ALA A 83 -17.65 0.73 -3.50
N PRO A 84 -17.21 1.87 -4.07
CA PRO A 84 -18.14 2.96 -4.29
C PRO A 84 -19.34 2.38 -5.04
N GLU A 85 -20.53 2.49 -4.45
CA GLU A 85 -21.75 2.20 -5.20
C GLU A 85 -21.74 3.14 -6.38
N ASP A 86 -21.72 2.62 -7.60
CA ASP A 86 -21.82 3.42 -8.80
C ASP A 86 -23.11 4.24 -8.68
N GLU A 87 -23.00 5.56 -8.48
CA GLU A 87 -24.12 6.51 -8.51
C GLU A 87 -24.71 6.66 -9.94
N GLU A 88 -24.58 5.65 -10.80
CA GLU A 88 -25.10 5.65 -12.17
C GLU A 88 -26.56 5.18 -12.30
N ASP A 89 -27.28 4.90 -11.21
CA ASP A 89 -28.70 4.49 -11.26
C ASP A 89 -29.68 5.54 -10.68
N ILE A 90 -29.30 6.83 -10.64
CA ILE A 90 -30.16 7.94 -10.17
C ILE A 90 -30.73 8.80 -11.32
N TYR A 91 -30.49 8.45 -12.59
CA TYR A 91 -31.18 9.07 -13.72
C TYR A 91 -31.79 8.02 -14.65
N LYS A 92 -32.99 7.55 -14.30
CA LYS A 92 -33.97 6.99 -15.25
C LYS A 92 -35.11 7.98 -15.44
#